data_AF-A0A833GTS6-F1
#
_entry.id   AF-A0A833GTS6-F1
#
_cell.length_a   1.000
_cell.length_b   1.000
_cell.length_c   1.000
_cell.angle_alpha   90.00
_cell.angle_beta   90.00
_cell.angle_gamma   90.00
#
_symmetry.space_group_name_H-M   'P 1'
#
loop_
_entity.id
_entity.type
_entity.pdbx_description
1 polymer ?
#
loop_
_entity_poly.entity_id
_entity_poly.type
_entity_poly.pdbx_seq_one_letter_code
_entity_poly.pdbx_strand_id
1 'polypeptide(L)'
;MRPNINAEANRDKHNGLGELSECLAELATAMEAGQWEKLPPLIDRLERAKQLLSALPPGTAETSRIADEMRQALQKISELQTQAKIRQQQIQPLLQSWQGATKDGPTTP
;
A
#
# COMPACT_ATOMS: atom_id res chain seq x y z
N MET A 1 1.73 7.61 -40.72
CA MET A 1 2.04 8.11 -39.35
C MET A 1 2.57 6.93 -38.54
N ARG A 2 3.79 7.01 -37.99
CA ARG A 2 4.28 5.97 -37.08
C ARG A 2 3.75 6.26 -35.67
N PRO A 3 3.22 5.27 -34.94
CA PRO A 3 2.81 5.47 -33.55
C PRO A 3 4.02 5.90 -32.71
N ASN A 4 3.83 6.92 -31.87
CA ASN A 4 4.84 7.41 -30.97
C ASN A 4 4.83 6.55 -29.70
N ILE A 5 5.52 5.42 -29.77
CA ILE A 5 5.61 4.37 -28.73
C ILE A 5 5.99 4.96 -27.36
N ASN A 6 6.74 6.07 -27.34
CA ASN A 6 7.15 6.76 -26.12
C ASN A 6 6.00 7.51 -25.43
N ALA A 7 5.04 8.05 -26.20
CA ALA A 7 3.89 8.76 -25.64
C ALA A 7 2.86 7.80 -25.04
N GLU A 8 2.68 6.62 -25.65
CA GLU A 8 1.81 5.55 -25.15
C GLU A 8 2.37 4.97 -23.84
N ALA A 9 3.67 4.63 -23.82
CA ALA A 9 4.33 4.13 -22.62
C ALA A 9 4.30 5.12 -21.43
N ASN A 10 4.40 6.43 -21.71
CA ASN A 10 4.27 7.46 -20.67
C ASN A 10 2.84 7.62 -20.15
N ARG A 11 1.84 7.43 -21.01
CA ARG A 11 0.43 7.46 -20.62
C ARG A 11 0.07 6.28 -19.74
N ASP A 12 0.54 5.09 -20.10
CA ASP A 12 0.33 3.87 -19.32
C ASP A 12 1.03 3.97 -17.95
N LYS A 13 2.22 4.57 -17.89
CA LYS A 13 2.91 4.92 -16.62
C LYS A 13 2.09 5.84 -15.74
N HIS A 14 1.59 6.94 -16.29
CA HIS A 14 0.79 7.91 -15.52
C HIS A 14 -0.52 7.30 -15.03
N ASN A 15 -1.18 6.46 -15.85
CA ASN A 15 -2.38 5.74 -15.42
C ASN A 15 -2.07 4.75 -14.29
N GLY A 16 -0.99 3.97 -14.41
CA GLY A 16 -0.57 3.04 -13.37
C GLY A 16 -0.15 3.72 -12.06
N LEU A 17 0.48 4.90 -12.13
CA LEU A 17 0.79 5.71 -10.94
C LEU A 17 -0.44 6.37 -10.32
N GLY A 18 -1.42 6.77 -11.13
CA GLY A 18 -2.72 7.23 -10.65
C GLY A 18 -3.44 6.13 -9.86
N GLU A 19 -3.55 4.93 -10.43
CA GLU A 19 -4.14 3.78 -9.75
C GLU A 19 -3.40 3.40 -8.46
N LEU A 20 -2.06 3.46 -8.47
CA LEU A 20 -1.24 3.25 -7.28
C LEU A 20 -1.56 4.29 -6.20
N SER A 21 -1.64 5.57 -6.58
CA SER A 21 -1.89 6.66 -5.64
C SER A 21 -3.27 6.58 -5.02
N GLU A 22 -4.29 6.27 -5.82
CA GLU A 22 -5.66 6.02 -5.34
C GLU A 22 -5.69 4.84 -4.36
N CYS A 23 -5.04 3.73 -4.73
CA CYS A 23 -4.97 2.55 -3.86
C CYS A 23 -4.28 2.86 -2.52
N LEU A 24 -3.23 3.67 -2.52
CA LEU A 24 -2.54 4.10 -1.30
C LEU A 24 -3.40 5.03 -0.44
N ALA A 25 -4.19 5.90 -1.06
CA ALA A 25 -5.15 6.76 -0.35
C ALA A 25 -6.26 5.92 0.30
N GLU A 26 -6.85 4.98 -0.44
CA GLU A 26 -7.84 4.04 0.09
C GLU A 26 -7.28 3.20 1.26
N LEU A 27 -6.02 2.74 1.14
CA LEU A 27 -5.34 1.98 2.18
C LEU A 27 -5.12 2.83 3.44
N ALA A 28 -4.71 4.10 3.29
CA ALA A 28 -4.58 5.04 4.40
C ALA A 28 -5.92 5.24 5.12
N THR A 29 -6.99 5.53 4.38
CA THR A 29 -8.32 5.72 4.95
C THR A 29 -8.81 4.48 5.68
N ALA A 30 -8.61 3.27 5.11
CA ALA A 30 -9.00 2.03 5.74
C ALA A 30 -8.23 1.79 7.05
N MET A 31 -6.92 2.06 7.08
CA MET A 31 -6.09 1.92 8.28
C MET A 31 -6.45 2.93 9.38
N GLU A 32 -6.75 4.18 9.02
CA GLU A 32 -7.18 5.22 9.96
C GLU A 32 -8.57 4.91 10.54
N ALA A 33 -9.49 4.42 9.70
CA ALA A 33 -10.84 4.02 10.11
C ALA A 33 -10.91 2.66 10.82
N GLY A 34 -9.80 1.92 10.89
CA GLY A 34 -9.75 0.57 11.47
C GLY A 34 -10.54 -0.48 10.68
N GLN A 35 -10.73 -0.26 9.38
CA GLN A 35 -11.45 -1.15 8.46
C GLN A 35 -10.51 -2.25 7.94
N TRP A 36 -10.06 -3.12 8.84
CA TRP A 36 -9.04 -4.14 8.58
C TRP A 36 -9.48 -5.15 7.51
N GLU A 37 -10.78 -5.41 7.41
CA GLU A 37 -11.40 -6.29 6.41
C GLU A 37 -11.23 -5.78 4.98
N LYS A 38 -10.99 -4.47 4.80
CA LYS A 38 -10.75 -3.86 3.48
C LYS A 38 -9.29 -3.91 3.05
N LEU A 39 -8.36 -4.23 3.95
CA LEU A 39 -6.93 -4.26 3.60
C LEU A 39 -6.54 -5.36 2.60
N PRO A 40 -7.01 -6.62 2.71
CA PRO A 40 -6.60 -7.68 1.79
C PRO A 40 -6.82 -7.34 0.30
N PRO A 41 -8.02 -6.89 -0.15
CA PRO A 41 -8.21 -6.55 -1.56
C PRO A 41 -7.42 -5.31 -2.00
N LEU A 42 -7.10 -4.39 -1.08
CA LEU A 42 -6.25 -3.23 -1.36
C LEU A 42 -4.78 -3.62 -1.54
N ILE A 43 -4.29 -4.56 -0.74
CA ILE A 43 -2.92 -5.11 -0.89
C ILE A 43 -2.78 -5.82 -2.25
N ASP A 44 -3.77 -6.58 -2.68
CA ASP A 44 -3.76 -7.25 -3.98
C ASP A 44 -3.78 -6.26 -5.16
N ARG A 45 -4.47 -5.11 -5.02
CA ARG A 45 -4.42 -4.01 -5.99
C ARG A 45 -3.05 -3.34 -6.00
N LEU A 46 -2.46 -3.13 -4.83
CA LEU A 46 -1.13 -2.53 -4.68
C LEU A 46 -0.03 -3.37 -5.34
N GLU A 47 -0.02 -4.69 -5.11
CA GLU A 47 0.96 -5.59 -5.71
C GLU A 47 0.83 -5.64 -7.25
N ARG A 48 -0.40 -5.58 -7.78
CA ARG A 48 -0.63 -5.46 -9.23
C ARG A 48 -0.10 -4.15 -9.79
N ALA A 49 -0.37 -3.02 -9.15
CA ALA A 49 0.15 -1.72 -9.57
C ALA A 49 1.70 -1.69 -9.55
N LYS A 50 2.32 -2.29 -8.53
CA LYS A 50 3.77 -2.45 -8.44
C LYS A 50 4.34 -3.32 -9.57
N GLN A 51 3.69 -4.44 -9.88
CA GLN A 51 4.10 -5.31 -10.99
C GLN A 51 4.06 -4.56 -12.32
N LEU A 52 2.98 -3.81 -12.59
CA LEU A 52 2.85 -2.97 -13.79
C LEU A 52 3.98 -1.94 -13.88
N LEU A 53 4.28 -1.24 -12.79
CA LEU A 53 5.37 -0.25 -12.76
C LEU A 53 6.75 -0.88 -12.96
N SER A 54 6.98 -2.07 -12.40
CA SER A 54 8.25 -2.80 -12.55
C SER A 54 8.45 -3.40 -13.95
N ALA A 55 7.36 -3.68 -14.67
CA ALA A 55 7.40 -4.23 -16.03
C ALA A 55 7.70 -3.18 -17.10
N LEU A 56 7.69 -1.90 -16.73
CA LEU A 56 7.91 -0.82 -17.68
C LEU A 56 9.41 -0.63 -17.96
N PRO A 57 9.80 -0.48 -19.23
CA PRO A 57 11.21 -0.43 -19.61
C PRO A 57 11.95 0.76 -18.96
N PRO A 58 13.18 0.54 -18.46
CA PRO A 58 14.06 1.63 -18.04
C PRO A 58 14.49 2.41 -19.29
N GLY A 59 14.03 3.65 -19.43
CA GLY A 59 14.38 4.48 -20.61
C GLY A 59 13.22 5.28 -21.22
N THR A 60 11.97 5.09 -20.79
CA THR A 60 10.97 6.15 -20.99
C THR A 60 11.49 7.39 -20.29
N ALA A 61 11.64 8.51 -20.99
CA ALA A 61 12.02 9.77 -20.37
C ALA A 61 11.08 10.04 -19.19
N GLU A 62 11.60 9.80 -17.98
CA GLU A 62 10.90 10.04 -16.74
C GLU A 62 10.71 11.55 -16.69
N THR A 63 9.53 12.01 -17.10
CA THR A 63 9.22 13.43 -16.95
C THR A 63 9.34 13.76 -15.46
N SER A 64 9.83 14.94 -15.11
CA SER A 64 9.99 15.35 -13.70
C SER A 64 8.77 15.02 -12.85
N ARG A 65 7.58 15.17 -13.44
CA ARG A 65 6.29 14.84 -12.83
C ARG A 65 6.13 13.35 -12.47
N ILE A 66 6.48 12.43 -13.36
CA ILE A 66 6.42 10.98 -13.09
C ILE A 66 7.35 10.62 -11.93
N ALA A 67 8.55 11.21 -11.89
CA ALA A 67 9.50 10.99 -10.82
C ALA A 67 9.01 11.58 -9.48
N ASP A 68 8.33 12.72 -9.51
CA ASP A 68 7.71 13.32 -8.32
C ASP A 68 6.53 12.47 -7.80
N GLU A 69 5.65 11.98 -8.69
CA GLU A 69 4.54 11.08 -8.35
C GLU A 69 5.04 9.76 -7.76
N MET A 70 6.12 9.17 -8.32
CA MET A 70 6.76 7.98 -7.75
C MET A 70 7.36 8.24 -6.36
N ARG A 71 8.02 9.39 -6.16
CA ARG A 71 8.54 9.77 -4.83
C ARG A 71 7.43 9.93 -3.81
N GLN A 72 6.31 10.54 -4.17
CA GLN A 72 5.14 10.67 -3.30
C GLN A 72 4.54 9.31 -2.94
N ALA A 73 4.39 8.41 -3.91
CA ALA A 73 3.90 7.06 -3.67
C ALA A 73 4.82 6.27 -2.72
N LEU A 74 6.13 6.33 -2.91
CA LEU A 74 7.11 5.68 -2.02
C LEU A 74 7.07 6.23 -0.60
N GLN A 75 6.95 7.54 -0.45
CA GLN A 75 6.80 8.17 0.86
C GLN A 75 5.53 7.67 1.56
N LYS A 76 4.40 7.62 0.83
CA LYS A 76 3.12 7.15 1.39
C LYS A 76 3.17 5.69 1.80
N ILE A 77 3.83 4.84 1.03
CA ILE A 77 4.08 3.43 1.39
C ILE A 77 4.84 3.34 2.71
N SER A 78 5.92 4.13 2.86
CA SER A 78 6.73 4.15 4.08
C SER A 78 5.92 4.59 5.31
N GLU A 79 5.06 5.60 5.16
CA GLU A 79 4.15 6.04 6.22
C GLU A 79 3.20 4.92 6.65
N LEU A 80 2.55 4.26 5.67
CA LEU A 80 1.60 3.18 5.95
C LEU A 80 2.27 1.95 6.57
N GLN A 81 3.47 1.59 6.13
CA GLN A 81 4.26 0.52 6.77
C GLN A 81 4.59 0.84 8.22
N THR A 82 4.94 2.10 8.50
CA THR A 82 5.21 2.56 9.86
C THR A 82 3.96 2.48 10.73
N GLN A 83 2.82 2.94 10.23
CA GLN A 83 1.54 2.84 10.92
C GLN A 83 1.16 1.37 11.20
N ALA A 84 1.29 0.49 10.21
CA ALA A 84 1.00 -0.93 10.35
C ALA A 84 1.88 -1.58 11.45
N LYS A 85 3.18 -1.25 11.46
CA LYS A 85 4.12 -1.73 12.48
C LYS A 85 3.76 -1.25 13.88
N ILE A 86 3.42 0.03 14.04
CA ILE A 86 2.97 0.59 15.32
C ILE A 86 1.70 -0.14 15.80
N ARG A 87 0.73 -0.33 14.91
CA ARG A 87 -0.51 -1.06 15.24
C ARG A 87 -0.23 -2.51 15.63
N GLN A 88 0.65 -3.21 14.92
CA GLN A 88 1.06 -4.57 15.28
C GLN A 88 1.66 -4.63 16.70
N GLN A 89 2.54 -3.68 17.04
CA GLN A 89 3.14 -3.60 18.37
C GLN A 89 2.12 -3.31 19.47
N GLN A 90 1.04 -2.58 19.17
CA GLN A 90 -0.06 -2.34 20.10
C GLN A 90 -0.97 -3.56 20.27
N ILE A 91 -1.21 -4.32 19.20
CA ILE A 91 -2.13 -5.47 19.22
C ILE A 91 -1.46 -6.72 19.83
N GLN A 92 -0.17 -6.94 19.60
CA GLN A 92 0.55 -8.12 20.08
C GLN A 92 0.44 -8.36 21.60
N PRO A 93 0.63 -7.36 22.49
CA PRO A 93 0.45 -7.57 23.94
C PRO A 93 -1.02 -7.80 24.32
N LEU A 94 -1.97 -7.21 23.61
CA LEU A 94 -3.40 -7.46 23.85
C LEU A 94 -3.76 -8.91 23.52
N LEU A 95 -3.25 -9.44 22.41
CA LEU A 95 -3.43 -10.85 22.03
C LEU A 95 -2.79 -11.80 23.05
N GLN A 96 -1.58 -11.49 23.53
CA GLN A 96 -0.92 -12.28 24.57
C GLN A 96 -1.70 -12.26 25.89
N SER A 97 -2.24 -11.11 26.28
CA SER A 97 -3.10 -10.97 27.46
C SER A 97 -4.37 -11.82 27.33
N TRP A 98 -5.05 -11.76 26.18
CA TRP A 98 -6.22 -12.59 25.90
C TRP A 98 -5.92 -14.10 25.91
N GLN A 99 -4.77 -14.51 25.34
CA GLN A 99 -4.33 -15.91 25.36
C GLN A 99 -3.89 -16.38 26.75
N GLY A 100 -3.38 -15.48 27.59
CA GLY A 100 -3.08 -15.76 29.01
C GLY A 100 -4.34 -15.91 29.85
N ALA A 101 -5.27 -14.97 29.71
CA ALA A 101 -6.56 -14.96 30.42
C ALA A 101 -7.49 -16.14 30.06
N THR A 102 -7.25 -16.81 28.93
CA THR A 102 -7.97 -18.03 28.53
C THR A 102 -7.27 -19.32 28.96
N LYS A 103 -5.99 -19.25 29.37
CA LYS A 103 -5.24 -20.39 29.93
C LYS A 103 -5.42 -20.52 31.44
N ASP A 104 -5.49 -19.40 32.14
CA ASP A 104 -5.90 -19.34 33.54
C ASP A 104 -7.44 -19.25 33.57
N GLY A 105 -8.13 -20.39 33.54
CA GLY A 105 -9.59 -20.45 33.66
C GLY A 105 -10.11 -19.71 34.90
N PRO A 106 -11.43 -19.44 35.02
CA PRO A 106 -11.98 -18.66 36.11
C PRO A 106 -11.65 -19.34 37.45
N THR A 107 -10.70 -18.79 38.19
CA THR A 107 -10.62 -18.98 39.63
C THR A 107 -11.78 -18.21 40.24
N THR A 108 -12.93 -18.87 40.31
CA THR A 108 -14.06 -18.42 41.13
C THR A 108 -13.58 -18.19 42.57
N PRO A 109 -13.98 -17.09 43.21
CA PRO A 109 -13.72 -16.83 44.64
C PRO A 109 -14.42 -17.84 45.55
#